data_AF-A0A0G0F7C7-F1
#
_entry.id   AF-A0A0G0F7C7-F1
#
_cell.length_a   1.000
_cell.length_b   1.000
_cell.length_c   1.000
_cell.angle_alpha   90.00
_cell.angle_beta   90.00
_cell.angle_gamma   90.00
#
_symmetry.space_group_name_H-M   'P 1'
#
loop_
_entity.id
_entity.type
_entity.pdbx_description
1 polymer ?
#
loop_
_entity_poly.entity_id
_entity_poly.type
_entity_poly.pdbx_seq_one_letter_code
_entity_poly.pdbx_strand_id
1 'polypeptide(L)'
;MPGKVKYHNLSDNQKKKYLGDFYTMVSLLENRDEVKNFFKDLLILSEVVMISRRIQVAKMLFEGYTHDEIRKEMKVGFSTVSQVERWLNNGFGGYRKTIEEYQKKYKDNPKVKNSKPFKSGMMKKYPFHYLLWDMINKK
;
A
#
# COMPACT_ATOMS: atom_id res chain seq x y z
N MET A 1 -4.11 -29.72 19.73
CA MET A 1 -3.45 -28.40 19.70
C MET A 1 -4.42 -27.36 20.23
N PRO A 2 -4.04 -26.50 21.19
CA PRO A 2 -4.92 -25.41 21.60
C PRO A 2 -5.27 -24.55 20.37
N GLY A 3 -6.55 -24.27 20.19
CA GLY A 3 -7.06 -23.54 19.02
C GLY A 3 -6.49 -22.12 18.93
N LYS A 4 -6.53 -21.53 17.72
CA LYS A 4 -6.07 -20.15 17.50
C LYS A 4 -6.79 -19.19 18.46
N VAL A 5 -6.04 -18.53 19.33
CA VAL A 5 -6.57 -17.48 20.21
C VAL A 5 -7.12 -16.36 19.32
N LYS A 6 -8.43 -16.12 19.40
CA LYS A 6 -9.08 -15.05 18.65
C LYS A 6 -8.71 -13.70 19.26
N TYR A 7 -8.59 -12.67 18.42
CA TYR A 7 -8.23 -11.31 18.87
C TYR A 7 -9.10 -10.79 20.03
N HIS A 8 -10.40 -11.10 20.03
CA HIS A 8 -11.33 -10.67 21.07
C HIS A 8 -11.13 -11.37 22.42
N ASN A 9 -10.43 -12.51 22.46
CA ASN A 9 -10.15 -13.25 23.69
C ASN A 9 -8.90 -12.74 24.42
N LEU A 10 -8.16 -11.80 23.84
CA LEU A 10 -6.96 -11.21 24.46
C LEU A 10 -7.35 -10.06 25.38
N SER A 11 -6.68 -9.98 26.54
CA SER A 11 -6.77 -8.80 27.39
C SER A 11 -6.14 -7.58 26.71
N ASP A 12 -6.58 -6.38 27.06
CA ASP A 12 -6.05 -5.16 26.43
C ASP A 12 -4.56 -4.95 26.73
N ASN A 13 -4.10 -5.40 27.90
CA ASN A 13 -2.67 -5.38 28.22
C ASN A 13 -1.85 -6.31 27.31
N GLN A 14 -2.36 -7.51 27.02
CA GLN A 14 -1.71 -8.44 26.08
C GLN A 14 -1.68 -7.85 24.67
N LYS A 15 -2.80 -7.27 24.19
CA LYS A 15 -2.84 -6.62 22.87
C LYS A 15 -1.81 -5.51 22.76
N LYS A 16 -1.74 -4.62 23.76
CA LYS A 16 -0.76 -3.53 23.80
C LYS A 16 0.67 -4.06 23.77
N LYS A 17 0.96 -5.08 24.59
CA LYS A 17 2.28 -5.71 24.63
C LYS A 17 2.67 -6.28 23.26
N TYR A 18 1.83 -7.16 22.69
CA TYR A 18 2.14 -7.82 21.42
C TYR A 18 2.29 -6.84 20.25
N LEU A 19 1.42 -5.83 20.18
CA LEU A 19 1.53 -4.80 19.14
C LEU A 19 2.75 -3.88 19.34
N GLY A 20 3.04 -3.52 20.59
CA GLY A 20 4.22 -2.71 20.94
C GLY A 20 5.53 -3.42 20.58
N ASP A 21 5.65 -4.69 20.96
CA ASP A 21 6.82 -5.52 20.62
C ASP A 21 6.97 -5.63 19.10
N PHE A 22 5.88 -5.88 18.37
CA PHE A 22 5.89 -5.95 16.91
C PHE A 22 6.36 -4.64 16.26
N TYR A 23 5.82 -3.48 16.66
CA TYR A 23 6.24 -2.20 16.10
C TYR A 23 7.69 -1.88 16.42
N THR A 24 8.16 -2.23 17.62
CA THR A 24 9.55 -2.06 18.02
C THR A 24 10.46 -2.90 17.14
N MET A 25 10.17 -4.19 16.95
CA MET A 25 10.99 -5.08 16.11
C MET A 25 11.04 -4.62 14.65
N VAL A 26 9.90 -4.21 14.08
CA VAL A 26 9.86 -3.70 12.69
C VAL A 26 10.66 -2.41 12.54
N SER A 27 10.73 -1.56 13.57
CA SER A 27 11.48 -0.31 13.54
C SER A 27 13.00 -0.47 13.53
N LEU A 28 13.51 -1.64 13.93
CA LEU A 28 14.94 -1.96 13.95
C LEU A 28 15.50 -2.37 12.58
N LEU A 29 14.64 -2.58 11.58
CA LEU A 29 15.04 -3.05 10.25
C LEU A 29 15.58 -1.88 9.43
N GLU A 30 16.83 -1.94 9.01
CA GLU A 30 17.52 -0.79 8.38
C GLU A 30 17.55 -0.90 6.85
N ASN A 31 17.60 -2.13 6.32
CA ASN A 31 17.76 -2.37 4.89
C ASN A 31 16.73 -3.34 4.30
N ARG A 32 16.63 -3.34 2.97
CA ARG A 32 15.61 -4.12 2.24
C ARG A 32 15.77 -5.62 2.42
N ASP A 33 16.99 -6.12 2.61
CA ASP A 33 17.24 -7.56 2.76
C ASP A 33 16.85 -8.05 4.15
N GLU A 34 17.12 -7.26 5.21
CA GLU A 34 16.59 -7.51 6.56
C GLU A 34 15.08 -7.55 6.58
N VAL A 35 14.42 -6.54 6.00
CA VAL A 35 12.95 -6.50 5.88
C VAL A 35 12.43 -7.75 5.16
N LYS A 36 13.06 -8.12 4.04
CA LYS A 36 12.66 -9.29 3.25
C LYS A 36 12.80 -10.60 4.04
N ASN A 37 13.89 -10.79 4.77
CA ASN A 37 14.12 -12.01 5.54
C ASN A 37 13.15 -12.08 6.73
N PHE A 38 13.01 -10.99 7.49
CA PHE A 38 12.07 -10.91 8.61
C PHE A 38 10.64 -11.27 8.21
N PHE A 39 10.10 -10.68 7.13
CA PHE A 39 8.73 -10.96 6.71
C PHE A 39 8.55 -12.33 6.05
N LYS A 40 9.62 -12.95 5.52
CA LYS A 40 9.55 -14.33 5.02
C LYS A 40 9.46 -15.35 6.14
N ASP A 41 10.11 -15.07 7.27
CA ASP A 41 10.07 -15.94 8.45
C ASP A 41 8.77 -15.73 9.24
N LEU A 42 8.25 -14.49 9.27
CA LEU A 42 7.03 -14.12 10.00
C LEU A 42 5.73 -14.56 9.30
N LEU A 43 5.69 -14.49 7.96
CA LEU A 43 4.44 -14.61 7.19
C LEU A 43 4.50 -15.75 6.19
N ILE A 44 3.36 -16.41 5.97
CA ILE A 44 3.24 -17.34 4.85
C ILE A 44 3.06 -16.58 3.52
N LEU A 45 3.39 -17.25 2.41
CA LEU A 45 3.38 -16.64 1.08
C LEU A 45 2.03 -15.97 0.72
N SER A 46 0.90 -16.57 1.11
CA SER A 46 -0.42 -16.02 0.84
C SER A 46 -0.69 -14.71 1.60
N GLU A 47 -0.17 -14.58 2.82
CA GLU A 47 -0.27 -13.36 3.64
C GLU A 47 0.60 -12.25 3.07
N VAL A 48 1.83 -12.58 2.66
CA VAL A 48 2.73 -11.62 1.98
C VAL A 48 2.08 -11.07 0.72
N VAL A 49 1.50 -11.94 -0.12
CA VAL A 49 0.77 -11.53 -1.34
C VAL A 49 -0.44 -10.67 -0.99
N MET A 50 -1.21 -11.03 0.04
CA MET A 50 -2.38 -10.27 0.48
C MET A 50 -2.01 -8.84 0.92
N ILE A 51 -0.99 -8.69 1.75
CA ILE A 51 -0.50 -7.38 2.22
C ILE A 51 0.06 -6.59 1.05
N SER A 52 0.85 -7.23 0.18
CA SER A 52 1.41 -6.61 -1.02
C SER A 52 0.32 -6.06 -1.95
N ARG A 53 -0.77 -6.81 -2.15
CA ARG A 53 -1.92 -6.34 -2.94
C ARG A 53 -2.57 -5.10 -2.34
N ARG A 54 -2.73 -5.04 -1.01
CA ARG A 54 -3.28 -3.84 -0.34
C ARG A 54 -2.41 -2.61 -0.59
N ILE A 55 -1.09 -2.77 -0.53
CA ILE A 55 -0.15 -1.69 -0.83
C ILE A 55 -0.28 -1.24 -2.30
N GLN A 56 -0.37 -2.16 -3.25
CA GLN A 56 -0.55 -1.80 -4.67
C GLN A 56 -1.91 -1.13 -4.93
N VAL A 57 -2.99 -1.61 -4.31
CA VAL A 57 -4.30 -0.96 -4.38
C VAL A 57 -4.22 0.48 -3.85
N ALA A 58 -3.57 0.70 -2.70
CA ALA A 58 -3.39 2.04 -2.15
C ALA A 58 -2.59 2.95 -3.09
N LYS A 59 -1.54 2.43 -3.74
CA LYS A 59 -0.77 3.17 -4.75
C LYS A 59 -1.61 3.54 -5.96
N MET A 60 -2.37 2.59 -6.51
CA MET A 60 -3.25 2.86 -7.65
C MET A 60 -4.34 3.88 -7.31
N LEU A 61 -4.93 3.81 -6.12
CA LEU A 61 -5.86 4.83 -5.64
C LEU A 61 -5.20 6.21 -5.53
N PHE A 62 -3.98 6.25 -4.99
CA PHE A 62 -3.18 7.48 -4.89
C PHE A 62 -2.82 8.06 -6.27
N GLU A 63 -2.61 7.21 -7.27
CA GLU A 63 -2.34 7.58 -8.67
C GLU A 63 -3.61 7.92 -9.47
N GLY A 64 -4.80 7.83 -8.87
CA GLY A 64 -6.07 8.24 -9.49
C GLY A 64 -6.78 7.18 -10.33
N TYR A 65 -6.43 5.89 -10.18
CA TYR A 65 -7.12 4.80 -10.86
C TYR A 65 -8.54 4.59 -10.30
N THR A 66 -9.47 4.17 -11.15
CA THR A 66 -10.85 3.85 -10.74
C THR A 66 -10.94 2.49 -10.03
N HIS A 67 -11.99 2.33 -9.22
CA HIS A 67 -12.25 1.06 -8.53
C HIS A 67 -12.34 -0.13 -9.48
N ASP A 68 -12.95 0.03 -10.66
CA ASP A 68 -13.10 -1.07 -11.60
C ASP A 68 -11.79 -1.50 -12.26
N GLU A 69 -10.88 -0.56 -12.56
CA GLU A 69 -9.55 -0.91 -13.06
C GLU A 69 -8.74 -1.66 -12.01
N ILE A 70 -8.74 -1.14 -10.79
CA ILE A 70 -8.03 -1.75 -9.66
C ILE A 70 -8.56 -3.17 -9.42
N ARG A 71 -9.87 -3.35 -9.40
CA ARG A 71 -10.49 -4.67 -9.22
C ARG A 71 -10.09 -5.64 -10.32
N LYS A 72 -10.18 -5.20 -11.58
CA LYS A 72 -9.86 -6.04 -12.75
C LYS A 72 -8.43 -6.52 -12.68
N GLU A 73 -7.49 -5.65 -12.34
CA GLU A 73 -6.10 -6.06 -12.45
C GLU A 73 -5.49 -6.61 -11.16
N MET A 74 -5.86 -6.07 -9.99
CA MET A 74 -5.42 -6.65 -8.72
C MET A 74 -6.18 -7.94 -8.37
N LYS A 75 -7.25 -8.26 -9.12
CA LYS A 75 -8.15 -9.40 -8.89
C LYS A 75 -8.68 -9.40 -7.44
N VAL A 76 -9.18 -8.25 -7.01
CA VAL A 76 -9.74 -8.04 -5.66
C VAL A 76 -11.21 -7.63 -5.73
N GLY A 77 -11.94 -7.87 -4.64
CA GLY A 77 -13.33 -7.46 -4.49
C GLY A 77 -13.47 -5.95 -4.30
N PHE A 78 -14.67 -5.42 -4.58
CA PHE A 78 -15.00 -4.01 -4.36
C PHE A 78 -14.80 -3.61 -2.89
N SER A 79 -15.25 -4.46 -1.95
CA SER A 79 -15.07 -4.25 -0.51
C SER A 79 -13.62 -4.05 -0.10
N THR A 80 -12.67 -4.76 -0.74
CA THR A 80 -11.25 -4.59 -0.46
C THR A 80 -10.74 -3.24 -0.95
N VAL A 81 -11.13 -2.82 -2.16
CA VAL A 81 -10.73 -1.51 -2.70
C VAL A 81 -11.28 -0.39 -1.83
N SER A 82 -12.58 -0.42 -1.50
CA SER A 82 -13.22 0.59 -0.64
C SER A 82 -12.61 0.63 0.76
N GLN A 83 -12.23 -0.51 1.34
CA GLN A 83 -11.58 -0.53 2.64
C GLN A 83 -10.18 0.09 2.60
N VAL A 84 -9.41 -0.19 1.56
CA VAL A 84 -8.08 0.41 1.37
C VAL A 84 -8.19 1.90 1.10
N GLU A 85 -9.14 2.34 0.28
CA GLU A 85 -9.43 3.76 0.05
C GLU A 85 -9.75 4.49 1.37
N ARG A 86 -10.61 3.89 2.20
CA ARG A 86 -10.91 4.45 3.53
C ARG A 86 -9.66 4.58 4.39
N TRP A 87 -8.76 3.60 4.41
CA TRP A 87 -7.50 3.70 5.17
C TRP A 87 -6.51 4.69 4.58
N LEU A 88 -6.51 4.86 3.25
CA LEU A 88 -5.67 5.83 2.55
C LEU A 88 -6.11 7.26 2.88
N ASN A 89 -7.43 7.51 2.88
CA ASN A 89 -8.00 8.86 3.02
C ASN A 89 -8.30 9.24 4.48
N ASN A 90 -8.77 8.28 5.29
CA ASN A 90 -9.28 8.50 6.65
C ASN A 90 -8.55 7.65 7.71
N GLY A 91 -7.42 7.01 7.36
CA GLY A 91 -6.61 6.26 8.30
C GLY A 91 -5.62 7.13 9.08
N PHE A 92 -4.61 6.49 9.67
CA PHE A 92 -3.55 7.16 10.45
C PHE A 92 -2.45 7.81 9.58
N GLY A 93 -2.70 8.03 8.29
CA GLY A 93 -1.75 8.69 7.36
C GLY A 93 -0.55 7.86 6.88
N GLY A 94 -0.32 6.67 7.44
CA GLY A 94 0.84 5.83 7.10
C GLY A 94 0.93 5.45 5.61
N TYR A 95 -0.20 5.16 4.96
CA TYR A 95 -0.22 4.86 3.52
C TYR A 95 0.24 6.05 2.69
N ARG A 96 -0.35 7.24 2.90
CA ARG A 96 -0.03 8.44 2.11
C ARG A 96 1.46 8.79 2.26
N LYS A 97 1.95 8.90 3.50
CA LYS A 97 3.35 9.24 3.78
C LYS A 97 4.33 8.27 3.09
N THR A 98 4.12 6.96 3.26
CA THR A 98 5.04 5.96 2.69
C THR A 98 4.99 5.91 1.16
N ILE A 99 3.82 6.11 0.55
CA ILE A 99 3.68 6.18 -0.91
C ILE A 99 4.38 7.43 -1.46
N GLU A 100 4.20 8.59 -0.84
CA GLU A 100 4.87 9.84 -1.23
C GLU A 100 6.39 9.73 -1.14
N GLU A 101 6.91 9.21 -0.02
CA GLU A 101 8.36 8.97 0.16
C GLU A 101 8.89 7.98 -0.88
N TYR A 102 8.15 6.91 -1.16
CA TYR A 102 8.50 5.95 -2.20
C TYR A 102 8.56 6.62 -3.59
N GLN A 103 7.54 7.39 -3.96
CA GLN A 103 7.53 8.11 -5.24
C GLN A 103 8.67 9.12 -5.33
N LYS A 104 8.96 9.86 -4.25
CA LYS A 104 10.07 10.83 -4.21
C LYS A 104 11.42 10.16 -4.43
N LYS A 105 11.67 9.01 -3.78
CA LYS A 105 12.95 8.30 -3.83
C LYS A 105 13.17 7.53 -5.15
N TYR A 106 12.09 7.14 -5.82
CA TYR A 106 12.14 6.25 -6.99
C TYR A 106 11.56 6.82 -8.29
N LYS A 107 11.15 8.10 -8.32
CA LYS A 107 10.57 8.77 -9.51
C LYS A 107 11.46 8.71 -10.76
N ASP A 108 12.78 8.80 -10.58
CA ASP A 108 13.76 8.90 -11.66
C ASP A 108 14.54 7.61 -11.94
N ASN A 109 14.16 6.50 -11.29
CA ASN A 109 14.87 5.23 -11.45
C ASN A 109 14.44 4.50 -12.75
N PRO A 110 15.34 4.28 -13.74
CA PRO A 110 14.99 3.66 -15.03
C PRO A 110 14.49 2.21 -14.91
N LYS A 111 14.85 1.50 -13.83
CA LYS A 111 14.32 0.15 -13.53
C LYS A 111 12.84 0.15 -13.14
N VAL A 112 12.31 1.26 -12.60
CA VAL A 112 10.89 1.45 -12.25
C VAL A 112 10.09 1.91 -13.47
N LYS A 113 10.69 2.69 -14.38
CA LYS A 113 10.07 3.00 -15.70
C LYS A 113 9.89 1.74 -16.57
N ASN A 114 10.77 0.74 -16.41
CA ASN A 114 10.74 -0.51 -17.19
C ASN A 114 9.83 -1.61 -16.62
N SER A 115 9.33 -1.50 -15.38
CA SER A 115 8.06 -2.15 -15.09
C SER A 115 7.02 -1.37 -15.87
N LYS A 116 6.55 -1.93 -16.98
CA LYS A 116 5.52 -1.32 -17.85
C LYS A 116 4.55 -0.54 -16.97
N PRO A 117 4.25 0.76 -17.24
CA PRO A 117 3.13 1.40 -16.56
C PRO A 117 1.96 0.42 -16.66
N PHE A 118 1.48 -0.01 -15.50
CA PHE A 118 0.41 -1.00 -15.40
C PHE A 118 -0.70 -0.50 -16.30
N LYS A 119 -0.97 -1.21 -17.40
CA LYS A 119 -1.45 -0.60 -18.67
C LYS A 119 -2.59 0.38 -18.39
N SER A 120 -2.28 1.68 -18.40
CA SER A 120 -3.26 2.71 -18.12
C SER A 120 -4.19 2.83 -19.34
N GLY A 121 -5.39 2.29 -19.20
CA GLY A 121 -6.53 2.59 -20.08
C GLY A 121 -7.05 4.01 -19.90
N MET A 122 -6.48 4.81 -18.97
CA MET A 122 -7.02 6.10 -18.55
C MET A 122 -6.08 7.30 -18.62
N MET A 123 -4.91 7.18 -19.26
CA MET A 123 -4.25 8.37 -19.82
C MET A 123 -5.07 9.05 -20.94
N LYS A 124 -6.26 8.54 -21.28
CA LYS A 124 -7.11 9.02 -22.37
C LYS A 124 -8.36 9.82 -21.97
N LYS A 125 -8.80 9.82 -20.70
CA LYS A 125 -10.18 10.25 -20.40
C LYS A 125 -10.39 11.72 -20.04
N TYR A 126 -9.37 12.47 -19.58
CA TYR A 126 -9.51 13.91 -19.30
C TYR A 126 -8.24 14.73 -19.60
N PRO A 127 -7.99 15.09 -20.88
CA PRO A 127 -6.85 15.95 -21.27
C PRO A 127 -6.93 17.38 -20.72
N PHE A 128 -8.12 17.88 -20.36
CA PHE A 128 -8.32 19.27 -19.94
C PHE A 128 -7.82 19.60 -18.54
N HIS A 129 -7.72 18.62 -17.62
CA HIS A 129 -7.22 18.87 -16.27
C HIS A 129 -5.68 19.05 -16.23
N TYR A 130 -4.96 18.50 -17.21
CA TYR A 130 -3.53 18.78 -17.40
C TYR A 130 -3.30 20.24 -17.85
N LEU A 131 -4.16 20.75 -18.72
CA LEU A 131 -4.12 22.14 -19.22
C LEU A 131 -4.25 23.17 -18.09
N LEU A 132 -5.09 22.90 -17.09
CA LEU A 132 -5.27 23.78 -15.94
C LEU A 132 -4.10 23.71 -14.95
N TRP A 133 -3.49 22.53 -14.77
CA TRP A 133 -2.35 22.36 -13.87
C TRP A 133 -1.07 23.05 -14.39
N ASP A 134 -0.84 23.04 -15.71
CA ASP A 134 0.28 23.75 -16.36
C ASP A 134 0.13 25.28 -16.33
N MET A 135 -1.10 25.80 -16.29
CA MET A 135 -1.35 27.23 -16.14
C MET A 135 -1.15 27.73 -14.71
N ILE A 136 -1.34 26.87 -13.70
CA ILE A 136 -1.25 27.23 -12.28
C ILE A 136 0.21 27.18 -11.78
N ASN A 137 1.06 26.30 -12.33
CA ASN A 137 2.46 26.15 -11.92
C ASN A 137 3.46 26.90 -12.81
N LYS A 138 2.99 27.73 -13.72
CA LYS A 138 3.83 28.61 -14.53
C LYS A 138 3.65 30.06 -14.07
N LYS A 139 4.23 30.37 -12.92
CA LYS A 139 4.63 31.73 -12.54
C LYS A 139 5.91 31.69 -11.74
#